data_AF-A0A0F9F7H1-F1
#
_entry.id   AF-A0A0F9F7H1-F1
#
_cell.length_a   1.000
_cell.length_b   1.000
_cell.length_c   1.000
_cell.angle_alpha   90.00
_cell.angle_beta   90.00
_cell.angle_gamma   90.00
#
_symmetry.space_group_name_H-M   'P 1'
#
loop_
_entity.id
_entity.type
_entity.pdbx_description
1 polymer ?
#
loop_
_entity_poly.entity_id
_entity_poly.type
_entity_poly.pdbx_seq_one_letter_code
_entity_poly.pdbx_strand_id
1 'polypeptide(L)'
;MNKKNTGKITMLLVVLISFLACSEPEVSKPNIIIIMADDIGISDIGCYGSEIQTPNIDRLAKEGLRFTTFYNMAKCNPTRSSLLTGLYDVGDGAVHIAQLTKKAGYYNIMSGKEHFDPWVPNYCDAENVFDHSFYFWATTEYFLPPDGQFERPFYLEGREL
;
A
#
# COMPACT_ATOMS: atom_id res chain seq x y z
N MET A 1 4.15 36.16 54.53
CA MET A 1 3.47 35.32 53.52
C MET A 1 2.70 34.21 54.21
N ASN A 2 1.41 34.06 53.93
CA ASN A 2 0.47 33.25 54.70
C ASN A 2 0.65 31.74 54.38
N LYS A 3 1.08 30.93 55.36
CA LYS A 3 1.36 29.47 55.20
C LYS A 3 0.19 28.67 54.59
N LYS A 4 -1.04 29.19 54.67
CA LYS A 4 -2.25 28.61 54.07
C LYS A 4 -2.31 28.69 52.53
N ASN A 5 -1.61 29.64 51.90
CA ASN A 5 -1.63 29.81 50.45
C ASN A 5 -0.53 29.01 49.74
N THR A 6 0.57 28.69 50.43
CA THR A 6 1.67 27.88 49.89
C THR A 6 1.23 26.48 49.49
N GLY A 7 0.41 25.79 50.30
CA GLY A 7 -0.08 24.44 49.96
C GLY A 7 -1.00 24.39 48.74
N LYS A 8 -1.82 25.44 48.55
CA LYS A 8 -2.70 25.55 47.37
C LYS A 8 -1.90 25.82 46.09
N ILE A 9 -0.86 26.64 46.17
CA ILE A 9 0.04 26.94 45.05
C ILE A 9 0.82 25.69 44.66
N THR A 10 1.36 24.94 45.61
CA THR A 10 2.07 23.68 45.34
C THR A 10 1.14 22.65 44.69
N MET A 11 -0.09 22.50 45.18
CA MET A 11 -1.07 21.58 44.59
C MET A 11 -1.46 21.97 43.17
N LEU A 12 -1.64 23.27 42.90
CA LEU A 12 -1.94 23.77 41.55
C LEU A 12 -0.78 23.54 40.58
N LEU A 13 0.47 23.73 41.04
CA LEU A 13 1.68 23.45 40.26
C LEU A 13 1.85 21.97 39.94
N VAL A 14 1.56 21.08 40.90
CA VAL A 14 1.62 19.62 40.68
C VAL A 14 0.58 19.21 39.63
N VAL A 15 -0.66 19.69 39.72
CA VAL A 15 -1.71 19.40 38.74
C VAL A 15 -1.31 19.93 37.35
N LEU A 16 -0.77 21.14 37.25
CA LEU A 16 -0.34 21.74 35.99
C LEU A 16 0.82 20.95 35.34
N ILE A 17 1.77 20.47 36.15
CA ILE A 17 2.88 19.63 35.68
C ILE A 17 2.37 18.25 35.23
N SER A 18 1.37 17.67 35.89
CA SER A 18 0.74 16.42 35.46
C SER A 18 0.00 16.56 34.12
N PHE A 19 -0.59 17.72 33.83
CA PHE A 19 -1.20 18.00 32.53
C PHE A 19 -0.16 18.20 31.42
N LEU A 20 1.01 18.76 31.73
CA LEU A 20 2.10 18.96 30.76
C LEU A 20 2.91 17.68 30.46
N ALA A 21 2.94 16.73 31.40
CA ALA A 21 3.65 15.47 31.26
C ALA A 21 2.88 14.41 30.44
N CYS A 22 1.60 14.65 30.13
CA CYS A 22 0.75 13.77 29.33
C CYS A 22 0.74 14.19 27.86
N SER A 23 1.90 14.24 27.22
CA SER A 23 1.99 14.22 25.77
C SER A 23 2.38 12.81 25.39
N GLU A 24 1.45 12.03 24.84
CA GLU A 24 1.83 10.79 24.18
C GLU A 24 2.82 11.14 23.05
N PRO A 25 3.89 10.37 22.85
CA PRO A 25 4.73 10.54 21.68
C PRO A 25 3.82 10.37 20.46
N GLU A 26 3.85 11.35 19.56
CA GLU A 26 3.19 11.24 18.27
C GLU A 26 3.85 10.08 17.52
N VAL A 27 3.24 8.90 17.60
CA VAL A 27 3.69 7.74 16.84
C VAL A 27 3.39 8.06 15.40
N SER A 28 4.42 8.53 14.68
CA SER A 28 4.29 8.81 13.26
C SER A 28 3.92 7.52 12.53
N LYS A 29 2.86 7.59 11.73
CA LYS A 29 2.42 6.45 10.93
C LYS A 29 3.54 6.13 9.93
N PRO A 30 3.96 4.86 9.79
CA PRO A 30 4.98 4.51 8.81
C PRO A 30 4.46 4.72 7.39
N ASN A 31 5.34 5.00 6.43
CA ASN A 31 4.97 4.91 5.02
C ASN A 31 4.92 3.43 4.62
N ILE A 32 3.88 3.03 3.90
CA ILE A 32 3.70 1.66 3.39
C ILE A 32 3.87 1.71 1.88
N ILE A 33 4.86 0.98 1.36
CA ILE A 33 5.13 0.88 -0.08
C ILE A 33 4.95 -0.57 -0.50
N ILE A 34 4.02 -0.83 -1.42
CA ILE A 34 3.79 -2.14 -2.01
C ILE A 34 4.34 -2.10 -3.44
N ILE A 35 5.37 -2.91 -3.70
CA ILE A 35 5.96 -3.08 -5.03
C ILE A 35 5.55 -4.45 -5.54
N MET A 36 4.81 -4.49 -6.65
CA MET A 36 4.36 -5.73 -7.27
C MET A 36 4.96 -5.85 -8.67
N ALA A 37 5.81 -6.85 -8.86
CA ALA A 37 6.32 -7.22 -10.17
C ALA A 37 5.32 -8.16 -10.88
N ASP A 38 5.28 -8.09 -12.21
CA ASP A 38 4.45 -8.94 -13.06
C ASP A 38 5.32 -10.03 -13.67
N ASP A 39 4.81 -11.27 -13.68
CA ASP A 39 5.45 -12.45 -14.28
C ASP A 39 6.90 -12.73 -13.84
N ILE A 40 7.26 -12.35 -12.61
CA ILE A 40 8.55 -12.69 -12.02
C ILE A 40 8.53 -14.08 -11.36
N GLY A 41 9.47 -14.93 -11.76
CA GLY A 41 9.70 -16.24 -11.17
C GLY A 41 10.62 -16.18 -9.96
N ILE A 42 10.52 -17.19 -9.08
CA ILE A 42 11.46 -17.34 -7.96
C ILE A 42 12.91 -17.49 -8.43
N SER A 43 13.12 -18.06 -9.61
CA SER A 43 14.43 -18.22 -10.26
C SER A 43 15.00 -16.94 -10.87
N ASP A 44 14.28 -15.82 -10.83
CA ASP A 44 14.71 -14.56 -11.47
C ASP A 44 15.39 -13.59 -10.49
N ILE A 45 15.37 -13.90 -9.19
CA ILE A 45 15.91 -13.06 -8.13
C ILE A 45 17.17 -13.69 -7.53
N GLY A 46 18.27 -12.93 -7.52
CA GLY A 46 19.59 -13.35 -7.07
C GLY A 46 19.60 -13.96 -5.67
N CYS A 47 18.90 -13.37 -4.71
CA CYS A 47 18.84 -13.92 -3.36
C CYS A 47 18.19 -15.32 -3.28
N TYR A 48 17.40 -15.72 -4.28
CA TYR A 48 16.83 -17.07 -4.40
C TYR A 48 17.64 -18.03 -5.29
N GLY A 49 18.81 -17.59 -5.79
CA GLY A 49 19.74 -18.43 -6.57
C GLY A 49 19.74 -18.18 -8.07
N SER A 50 19.14 -17.08 -8.55
CA SER A 50 19.18 -16.68 -9.96
C SER A 50 20.58 -16.32 -10.46
N GLU A 51 20.83 -16.53 -11.76
CA GLU A 51 21.96 -15.94 -12.48
C GLU A 51 21.77 -14.44 -12.81
N ILE A 52 20.54 -13.92 -12.73
CA ILE A 52 20.24 -12.50 -12.97
C ILE A 52 20.71 -11.68 -11.77
N GLN A 53 21.49 -10.63 -12.03
CA GLN A 53 21.98 -9.75 -10.98
C GLN A 53 20.88 -8.78 -10.51
N THR A 54 20.38 -8.98 -9.29
CA THR A 54 19.34 -8.14 -8.67
C THR A 54 19.82 -7.44 -7.38
N PRO A 55 20.93 -6.68 -7.41
CA PRO A 55 21.63 -6.23 -6.20
C PRO A 55 20.78 -5.38 -5.25
N ASN A 56 19.81 -4.62 -5.78
CA ASN A 56 18.89 -3.83 -4.95
C ASN A 56 17.87 -4.70 -4.21
N ILE A 57 17.33 -5.72 -4.87
CA ILE A 57 16.38 -6.67 -4.26
C ILE A 57 17.11 -7.55 -3.25
N ASP A 58 18.33 -7.98 -3.59
CA ASP A 58 19.18 -8.78 -2.70
C ASP A 58 19.53 -8.01 -1.43
N ARG A 59 19.79 -6.70 -1.55
CA ARG A 59 20.02 -5.83 -0.41
C ARG A 59 18.76 -5.70 0.46
N LEU A 60 17.59 -5.48 -0.12
CA LEU A 60 16.32 -5.45 0.62
C LEU A 60 16.06 -6.76 1.38
N ALA A 61 16.33 -7.90 0.74
CA ALA A 61 16.19 -9.22 1.36
C ALA A 61 17.19 -9.45 2.50
N LYS A 62 18.41 -8.90 2.40
CA LYS A 62 19.45 -9.00 3.44
C LYS A 62 19.18 -8.07 4.64
N GLU A 63 18.64 -6.88 4.38
CA GLU A 63 18.35 -5.86 5.39
C GLU A 63 16.96 -6.05 6.04
N GLY A 64 16.11 -6.91 5.48
CA GLY A 64 14.74 -7.14 5.92
C GLY A 64 14.40 -8.61 6.15
N LEU A 65 13.13 -8.93 5.93
CA LEU A 65 12.61 -10.29 6.00
C LEU A 65 12.42 -10.85 4.58
N ARG A 66 12.84 -12.10 4.37
CA ARG A 66 12.67 -12.82 3.12
C ARG A 66 11.86 -14.10 3.33
N PHE A 67 10.84 -14.32 2.51
CA PHE A 67 10.02 -15.54 2.53
C PHE A 67 10.55 -16.58 1.56
N THR A 68 10.78 -17.82 2.02
CA THR A 68 11.10 -18.96 1.14
C THR A 68 9.85 -19.73 0.69
N THR A 69 8.72 -19.43 1.31
CA THR A 69 7.42 -20.04 1.04
C THR A 69 6.37 -18.93 1.05
N PHE A 70 5.99 -18.46 -0.14
CA PHE A 70 4.98 -17.44 -0.38
C PHE A 70 4.22 -17.81 -1.66
N TYR A 71 2.90 -17.66 -1.66
CA TYR A 71 2.04 -18.08 -2.76
C TYR A 71 1.22 -16.92 -3.30
N ASN A 72 1.01 -16.92 -4.60
CA ASN A 72 0.06 -16.06 -5.31
C ASN A 72 -0.97 -16.93 -6.05
N MET A 73 -1.91 -16.28 -6.75
CA MET A 73 -2.82 -16.99 -7.63
C MET A 73 -2.13 -17.31 -8.97
N ALA A 74 -2.70 -18.23 -9.74
CA ALA A 74 -2.11 -18.67 -11.00
C ALA A 74 -2.05 -17.61 -12.12
N LYS A 75 -2.71 -16.45 -11.94
CA LYS A 75 -2.77 -15.37 -12.94
C LYS A 75 -2.72 -13.99 -12.29
N CYS A 76 -2.47 -12.98 -13.11
CA CYS A 76 -2.34 -11.58 -12.71
C CYS A 76 -3.63 -11.02 -12.07
N ASN A 77 -4.79 -11.07 -12.74
CA ASN A 77 -6.07 -10.54 -12.22
C ASN A 77 -6.43 -11.13 -10.84
N PRO A 78 -6.49 -12.47 -10.64
CA PRO A 78 -6.85 -13.04 -9.34
C PRO A 78 -5.78 -12.77 -8.27
N THR A 79 -4.49 -12.69 -8.62
CA THR A 79 -3.45 -12.34 -7.65
C THR A 79 -3.63 -10.91 -7.15
N ARG A 80 -3.86 -9.96 -8.06
CA ARG A 80 -4.01 -8.53 -7.74
C ARG A 80 -5.28 -8.30 -6.93
N SER A 81 -6.40 -8.88 -7.35
CA SER A 81 -7.66 -8.75 -6.62
C SER A 81 -7.55 -9.37 -5.23
N SER A 82 -6.91 -10.54 -5.09
CA SER A 82 -6.71 -11.18 -3.79
C SER A 82 -5.78 -10.40 -2.87
N LEU A 83 -4.67 -9.89 -3.39
CA LEU A 83 -3.72 -9.06 -2.63
C LEU A 83 -4.38 -7.78 -2.09
N LEU A 84 -5.17 -7.10 -2.93
CA LEU A 84 -5.71 -5.79 -2.62
C LEU A 84 -7.01 -5.84 -1.81
N THR A 85 -7.76 -6.95 -1.87
CA THR A 85 -9.00 -7.13 -1.09
C THR A 85 -8.83 -8.05 0.12
N GLY A 86 -7.77 -8.87 0.15
CA GLY A 86 -7.57 -9.90 1.17
C GLY A 86 -8.47 -11.13 1.01
N LEU A 87 -9.17 -11.28 -0.13
CA LEU A 87 -10.13 -12.36 -0.38
C LEU A 87 -9.64 -13.32 -1.46
N TYR A 88 -9.88 -14.63 -1.27
CA TYR A 88 -9.57 -15.64 -2.30
C TYR A 88 -10.59 -15.60 -3.44
N ASP A 89 -11.86 -15.47 -3.08
CA ASP A 89 -13.00 -15.27 -3.98
C ASP A 89 -13.57 -13.88 -3.70
N VAL A 90 -13.45 -12.99 -4.68
CA VAL A 90 -13.84 -11.59 -4.54
C VAL A 90 -15.27 -11.43 -5.04
N GLY A 91 -16.09 -10.74 -4.25
CA GLY A 91 -17.47 -10.48 -4.61
C GLY A 91 -18.08 -9.38 -3.75
N ASP A 92 -19.40 -9.37 -3.66
CA ASP A 92 -20.15 -8.35 -2.91
C ASP A 92 -19.69 -8.31 -1.44
N GLY A 93 -19.28 -7.12 -0.99
CA GLY A 93 -18.72 -6.91 0.35
C GLY A 93 -17.20 -6.90 0.42
N ALA A 94 -16.50 -7.08 -0.70
CA ALA A 94 -15.06 -6.82 -0.79
C ALA A 94 -14.74 -5.41 -0.27
N VAL A 95 -13.60 -5.28 0.39
CA VAL A 95 -13.06 -3.99 0.83
C VAL A 95 -11.63 -3.89 0.35
N HIS A 96 -11.31 -2.85 -0.39
CA HIS A 96 -9.97 -2.60 -0.88
C HIS A 96 -9.07 -2.09 0.25
N ILE A 97 -7.80 -2.50 0.29
CA ILE A 97 -6.83 -2.10 1.32
C ILE A 97 -6.71 -0.58 1.43
N ALA A 98 -6.76 0.14 0.31
CA ALA A 98 -6.73 1.60 0.27
C ALA A 98 -7.93 2.23 1.01
N GLN A 99 -9.12 1.61 1.00
CA GLN A 99 -10.26 2.11 1.78
C GLN A 99 -10.00 1.98 3.29
N LEU A 100 -9.32 0.90 3.71
CA LEU A 100 -8.94 0.69 5.10
C LEU A 100 -7.85 1.65 5.56
N THR A 101 -6.79 1.82 4.77
CA THR A 101 -5.69 2.74 5.10
C THR A 101 -6.17 4.19 5.08
N LYS A 102 -7.07 4.56 4.16
CA LYS A 102 -7.69 5.90 4.15
C LYS A 102 -8.49 6.17 5.44
N LYS A 103 -9.26 5.19 5.92
CA LYS A 103 -9.93 5.27 7.24
C LYS A 103 -8.93 5.38 8.40
N ALA A 104 -7.76 4.76 8.27
CA ALA A 104 -6.67 4.91 9.22
C ALA A 104 -5.89 6.24 9.05
N GLY A 105 -6.33 7.13 8.16
CA GLY A 105 -5.75 8.45 7.92
C GLY A 105 -4.42 8.41 7.16
N TYR A 106 -4.27 7.48 6.22
CA TYR A 106 -3.21 7.47 5.23
C TYR A 106 -3.65 8.20 3.96
N TYR A 107 -2.66 8.70 3.23
CA TYR A 107 -2.80 9.19 1.87
C TYR A 107 -2.32 8.09 0.91
N ASN A 108 -3.16 7.67 -0.01
CA ASN A 108 -2.91 6.50 -0.86
C ASN A 108 -2.71 6.91 -2.32
N ILE A 109 -1.64 6.41 -2.93
CA ILE A 109 -1.34 6.65 -4.35
C ILE A 109 -1.13 5.30 -5.04
N MET A 110 -1.68 5.14 -6.23
CA MET A 110 -1.43 4.01 -7.12
C MET A 110 -0.76 4.46 -8.43
N SER A 111 0.22 3.70 -8.88
CA SER A 111 0.83 3.87 -10.19
C SER A 111 1.15 2.51 -10.79
N GLY A 112 0.47 2.14 -11.88
CA GLY A 112 0.76 0.93 -12.65
C GLY A 112 -0.46 0.04 -12.91
N LYS A 113 -0.19 -1.23 -13.17
CA LYS A 113 -1.21 -2.21 -13.60
C LYS A 113 -2.16 -2.59 -12.46
N GLU A 114 -3.46 -2.29 -12.61
CA GLU A 114 -4.51 -2.74 -11.70
C GLU A 114 -5.02 -4.12 -12.11
N HIS A 115 -5.51 -4.21 -13.34
CA HIS A 115 -5.96 -5.46 -13.95
C HIS A 115 -7.06 -6.17 -13.14
N PHE A 116 -8.06 -5.41 -12.66
CA PHE A 116 -9.28 -5.97 -12.10
C PHE A 116 -10.24 -6.41 -13.20
N ASP A 117 -10.92 -7.53 -12.96
CA ASP A 117 -11.97 -8.05 -13.83
C ASP A 117 -13.34 -7.88 -13.13
N PRO A 118 -14.47 -8.02 -13.85
CA PRO A 118 -15.80 -7.66 -13.34
C PRO A 118 -16.30 -8.39 -12.09
N TRP A 119 -15.58 -9.41 -11.59
CA TRP A 119 -15.88 -10.03 -10.30
C TRP A 119 -15.45 -9.16 -9.11
N VAL A 120 -14.55 -8.20 -9.32
CA VAL A 120 -14.22 -7.17 -8.33
C VAL A 120 -15.27 -6.06 -8.44
N PRO A 121 -15.97 -5.69 -7.35
CA PRO A 121 -16.92 -4.61 -7.41
C PRO A 121 -16.26 -3.28 -7.79
N ASN A 122 -16.89 -2.50 -8.67
CA ASN A 122 -16.33 -1.25 -9.21
C ASN A 122 -15.95 -0.20 -8.13
N TYR A 123 -16.61 -0.21 -6.97
CA TYR A 123 -16.26 0.67 -5.87
C TYR A 123 -14.88 0.36 -5.26
N CYS A 124 -14.26 -0.75 -5.64
CA CYS A 124 -12.89 -1.12 -5.31
C CYS A 124 -11.87 -0.68 -6.37
N ASP A 125 -12.30 -0.18 -7.54
CA ASP A 125 -11.41 0.24 -8.62
C ASP A 125 -10.51 1.40 -8.17
N ALA A 126 -9.34 1.51 -8.79
CA ALA A 126 -8.27 2.40 -8.34
C ALA A 126 -8.71 3.86 -8.25
N GLU A 127 -9.45 4.34 -9.26
CA GLU A 127 -10.05 5.68 -9.31
C GLU A 127 -11.02 5.97 -8.15
N ASN A 128 -11.61 4.93 -7.55
CA ASN A 128 -12.62 5.06 -6.50
C ASN A 128 -12.01 4.96 -5.08
N VAL A 129 -10.81 4.38 -4.94
CA VAL A 129 -10.23 4.05 -3.63
C VAL A 129 -8.92 4.77 -3.29
N PHE A 130 -8.10 5.11 -4.29
CA PHE A 130 -6.87 5.86 -4.08
C PHE A 130 -7.14 7.38 -4.11
N ASP A 131 -6.29 8.16 -3.44
CA ASP A 131 -6.35 9.63 -3.52
C ASP A 131 -5.76 10.15 -4.84
N HIS A 132 -4.80 9.41 -5.39
CA HIS A 132 -4.29 9.57 -6.75
C HIS A 132 -4.08 8.22 -7.42
N SER A 133 -4.48 8.10 -8.68
CA SER A 133 -4.23 6.88 -9.46
C SER A 133 -3.77 7.18 -10.88
N PHE A 134 -2.66 6.55 -11.25
CA PHE A 134 -2.33 6.24 -12.64
C PHE A 134 -2.46 4.73 -12.80
N TYR A 135 -3.41 4.26 -13.59
CA TYR A 135 -3.67 2.83 -13.71
C TYR A 135 -4.05 2.41 -15.11
N PHE A 136 -3.92 1.10 -15.36
CA PHE A 136 -4.31 0.49 -16.63
C PHE A 136 -4.66 -0.98 -16.42
N TRP A 137 -5.43 -1.51 -17.37
CA TRP A 137 -5.72 -2.92 -17.54
C TRP A 137 -4.91 -3.39 -18.76
N ALA A 138 -4.05 -4.39 -18.61
CA ALA A 138 -3.22 -4.86 -19.72
C ALA A 138 -2.90 -6.34 -19.54
N THR A 139 -2.89 -7.09 -20.64
CA THR A 139 -2.42 -8.48 -20.64
C THR A 139 -1.12 -8.64 -21.41
N THR A 140 -0.91 -7.82 -22.45
CA THR A 140 0.16 -7.99 -23.44
C THR A 140 0.89 -6.70 -23.79
N GLU A 141 0.42 -5.53 -23.34
CA GLU A 141 1.01 -4.24 -23.68
C GLU A 141 2.20 -3.82 -22.80
N TYR A 142 3.23 -4.67 -22.72
CA TYR A 142 4.44 -4.39 -21.93
C TYR A 142 5.44 -3.46 -22.64
N PHE A 143 5.32 -3.35 -23.97
CA PHE A 143 6.21 -2.56 -24.82
C PHE A 143 5.42 -1.58 -25.66
N LEU A 144 6.08 -0.51 -26.11
CA LEU A 144 5.50 0.42 -27.05
C LEU A 144 5.15 -0.35 -28.35
N PRO A 145 3.88 -0.40 -28.76
CA PRO A 145 3.50 -1.09 -29.98
C PRO A 145 4.10 -0.37 -31.20
N PRO A 146 4.41 -1.07 -32.30
CA PRO A 146 5.06 -0.46 -33.47
C PRO A 146 4.29 0.70 -34.10
N ASP A 147 2.97 0.70 -33.98
CA ASP A 147 2.06 1.76 -34.45
C ASP A 147 1.80 2.84 -33.38
N GLY A 148 2.33 2.66 -32.18
CA GLY A 148 2.11 3.53 -31.02
C GLY A 148 0.71 3.45 -30.43
N GLN A 149 -0.16 2.56 -30.91
CA GLN A 149 -1.54 2.42 -30.44
C GLN A 149 -1.65 1.26 -29.44
N PHE A 150 -1.92 1.60 -28.19
CA PHE A 150 -2.20 0.61 -27.16
C PHE A 150 -3.63 0.05 -27.34
N GLU A 151 -3.81 -1.26 -27.17
CA GLU A 151 -5.14 -1.88 -27.25
C GLU A 151 -6.02 -1.44 -26.08
N ARG A 152 -5.41 -1.21 -24.91
CA ARG A 152 -6.09 -0.73 -23.72
C ARG A 152 -5.61 0.66 -23.31
N PRO A 153 -6.54 1.55 -22.92
CA PRO A 153 -6.20 2.89 -22.48
C PRO A 153 -5.48 2.90 -21.13
N PHE A 154 -4.75 3.99 -20.90
CA PHE A 154 -4.24 4.36 -19.59
C PHE A 154 -5.19 5.37 -18.95
N TYR A 155 -5.27 5.36 -17.63
CA TYR A 155 -6.13 6.24 -16.87
C TYR A 155 -5.30 7.05 -15.86
N LEU A 156 -5.57 8.34 -15.79
CA LEU A 156 -5.06 9.25 -14.76
C LEU A 156 -6.26 9.88 -14.05
N GLU A 157 -6.44 9.57 -12.77
CA GLU A 157 -7.57 10.03 -11.96
C GLU A 157 -8.94 9.71 -12.60
N GLY A 158 -9.07 8.49 -13.15
CA GLY A 158 -10.26 8.01 -13.85
C GLY A 158 -10.48 8.60 -15.26
N ARG A 159 -9.59 9.49 -15.71
CA ARG A 159 -9.62 10.04 -17.07
C ARG A 159 -8.71 9.23 -18.00
N GLU A 160 -9.29 8.75 -19.10
CA GLU A 160 -8.54 8.15 -20.21
C GLU A 160 -7.53 9.16 -20.82
N LEU A 161 -6.31 8.70 -21.04
CA LEU A 161 -5.18 9.46 -21.59
C LEU A 161 -5.00 9.25 -23.10
#